data_AF-A0A392MEJ3-F1
#
_entry.id   AF-A0A392MEJ3-F1
#
_cell.length_a   1.000
_cell.length_b   1.000
_cell.length_c   1.000
_cell.angle_alpha   90.00
_cell.angle_beta   90.00
_cell.angle_gamma   90.00
#
_symmetry.space_group_name_H-M   'P 1'
#
loop_
_entity.id
_entity.type
_entity.pdbx_description
1 polymer ?
#
loop_
_entity_poly.entity_id
_entity_poly.type
_entity_poly.pdbx_seq_one_letter_code
_entity_poly.pdbx_strand_id
1 'polypeptide(L)'
;MTWYKTSFKTPEGNDSVVLDFLGLTKGEAWINGHSIGRYWPAMIADTNGCSDSDKCDYRGSYEADKCLSGCGEPSQRFYHVPSDGSKLAVQLLCDWYDPKISPVQRVKNLHEELENLILNMPGPGEEL
;
A
#
# COMPACT_ATOMS: atom_id res chain seq x y z
N MET A 1 0.74 -11.06 -17.95
CA MET A 1 1.49 -9.80 -17.79
C MET A 1 0.58 -8.67 -18.24
N THR A 2 0.19 -7.78 -17.33
CA THR A 2 -0.76 -6.69 -17.64
C THR A 2 -0.22 -5.38 -17.10
N TRP A 3 -0.19 -4.36 -17.95
CA TRP A 3 0.19 -3.01 -17.58
C TRP A 3 -1.05 -2.16 -17.30
N TYR A 4 -1.00 -1.40 -16.22
CA TYR A 4 -2.00 -0.40 -15.88
C TYR A 4 -1.34 0.97 -15.84
N LYS A 5 -2.06 2.01 -16.26
CA LYS A 5 -1.60 3.39 -16.18
C LYS A 5 -2.75 4.27 -15.75
N THR A 6 -2.50 5.14 -14.78
CA THR A 6 -3.45 6.15 -14.30
C THR A 6 -2.72 7.45 -13.99
N SER A 7 -3.47 8.53 -13.86
CA SER A 7 -2.93 9.82 -13.42
C SER A 7 -3.89 10.47 -12.44
N PHE A 8 -3.37 11.03 -11.36
CA PHE A 8 -4.16 11.75 -10.37
C PHE A 8 -3.45 13.05 -9.98
N LYS A 9 -4.22 13.96 -9.38
CA LYS A 9 -3.65 15.17 -8.79
C LYS A 9 -2.99 14.80 -7.47
N THR A 10 -1.85 15.40 -7.19
CA THR A 10 -1.18 15.23 -5.90
C THR A 10 -2.07 15.86 -4.82
N PRO A 11 -2.26 15.17 -3.69
CA PRO A 11 -2.93 15.75 -2.54
C PRO A 11 -2.28 17.09 -2.16
N GLU A 12 -3.08 18.04 -1.70
CA GLU A 12 -2.54 19.31 -1.19
C GLU A 12 -1.84 19.08 0.15
N GLY A 13 -0.71 19.76 0.37
CA GLY A 13 0.07 19.66 1.60
C GLY A 13 1.52 19.22 1.37
N ASN A 14 2.28 19.17 2.46
CA ASN A 14 3.69 18.75 2.48
C ASN A 14 3.87 17.36 3.09
N ASP A 15 2.78 16.66 3.38
CA ASP A 15 2.82 15.33 3.99
C ASP A 15 3.27 14.27 2.98
N SER A 16 3.86 13.19 3.50
CA SER A 16 4.30 12.06 2.68
C SER A 16 3.10 11.37 2.05
N VAL A 17 3.17 11.11 0.75
CA VAL A 17 2.14 10.37 0.02
C VAL A 17 2.53 8.88 -0.03
N VAL A 18 1.53 8.01 0.12
CA VAL A 18 1.68 6.57 -0.05
C VAL A 18 0.64 6.05 -1.04
N LEU A 19 0.97 4.96 -1.71
CA LEU A 19 0.02 4.16 -2.49
C LEU A 19 -0.40 2.95 -1.68
N ASP A 20 -1.71 2.75 -1.57
CA ASP A 20 -2.28 1.49 -1.12
C ASP A 20 -2.52 0.61 -2.34
N PHE A 21 -1.80 -0.51 -2.42
CA PHE A 21 -1.96 -1.50 -3.50
C PHE A 21 -2.82 -2.69 -3.08
N LEU A 22 -3.57 -2.59 -1.97
CA LEU A 22 -4.53 -3.62 -1.58
C LEU A 22 -5.47 -3.96 -2.76
N GLY A 23 -5.82 -5.24 -2.90
CA GLY A 23 -6.54 -5.74 -4.08
C GLY A 23 -5.67 -5.96 -5.31
N LEU A 24 -4.39 -5.54 -5.31
CA LEU A 24 -3.40 -5.97 -6.27
C LEU A 24 -2.62 -7.21 -5.78
N THR A 25 -1.97 -7.90 -6.71
CA THR A 25 -1.23 -9.13 -6.43
C THR A 25 0.25 -8.85 -6.19
N LYS A 26 1.06 -8.97 -7.24
CA LYS A 26 2.50 -8.73 -7.25
C LYS A 26 2.89 -7.95 -8.49
N GLY A 27 3.85 -7.05 -8.37
CA GLY A 27 4.31 -6.28 -9.49
C GLY A 27 5.42 -5.30 -9.20
N GLU A 28 5.56 -4.35 -10.11
CA GLU A 28 6.45 -3.20 -9.99
C GLU A 28 5.67 -1.92 -10.34
N ALA A 29 6.02 -0.82 -9.68
CA ALA A 29 5.35 0.45 -9.84
C ALA A 29 6.33 1.56 -10.24
N TRP A 30 5.82 2.48 -11.06
CA TRP A 30 6.53 3.68 -11.49
C TRP A 30 5.67 4.91 -11.25
N ILE A 31 6.31 6.00 -10.85
CA ILE A 31 5.74 7.33 -10.66
C ILE A 31 6.48 8.31 -11.55
N ASN A 32 5.77 8.99 -12.44
CA ASN A 32 6.36 9.99 -13.35
C ASN A 32 7.58 9.47 -14.13
N GLY A 33 7.59 8.18 -14.46
CA GLY A 33 8.70 7.51 -15.18
C GLY A 33 9.83 6.99 -14.29
N HIS A 34 9.76 7.21 -12.97
CA HIS A 34 10.74 6.71 -12.00
C HIS A 34 10.20 5.46 -11.31
N SER A 35 10.99 4.38 -11.25
CA SER A 35 10.59 3.18 -10.50
C SER A 35 10.55 3.48 -9.01
N ILE A 36 9.47 3.09 -8.34
CA ILE A 36 9.34 3.10 -6.88
C ILE A 36 9.51 1.69 -6.28
N GLY A 37 9.88 0.72 -7.11
CA GLY A 37 10.19 -0.64 -6.71
C GLY A 37 9.01 -1.61 -6.81
N ARG A 38 9.23 -2.78 -6.22
CA ARG A 38 8.31 -3.91 -6.25
C ARG A 38 7.20 -3.73 -5.23
N TYR A 39 6.01 -4.20 -5.57
CA TYR A 39 4.91 -4.36 -4.63
C TYR A 39 4.45 -5.81 -4.55
N TRP A 40 4.03 -6.24 -3.37
CA TRP A 40 3.45 -7.57 -3.15
C TRP A 40 2.47 -7.62 -1.96
N PRO A 41 1.39 -6.83 -1.99
CA PRO A 41 0.41 -6.79 -0.89
C PRO A 41 -0.36 -8.11 -0.72
N ALA A 42 -0.35 -9.01 -1.72
CA ALA A 42 -0.90 -10.36 -1.55
C ALA A 42 -0.02 -11.31 -0.71
N MET A 43 1.23 -10.94 -0.39
CA MET A 43 2.03 -11.70 0.58
C MET A 43 1.65 -11.27 1.98
N ILE A 44 0.97 -12.16 2.66
CA ILE A 44 0.56 -11.98 4.05
C ILE A 44 1.74 -12.34 4.97
N ALA A 45 1.98 -11.49 5.97
CA ALA A 45 2.97 -11.74 7.00
C ALA A 45 2.59 -12.97 7.83
N ASP A 46 3.59 -13.72 8.29
CA ASP A 46 3.38 -14.90 9.13
C ASP A 46 2.54 -14.51 10.36
N THR A 47 1.62 -15.40 10.73
CA THR A 47 0.80 -15.25 11.94
C THR A 47 1.58 -15.55 13.22
N ASN A 48 2.73 -16.22 13.11
CA ASN A 48 3.57 -16.57 14.26
C ASN A 48 4.39 -15.36 14.74
N GLY A 49 4.57 -15.24 16.06
CA GLY A 49 5.47 -14.26 16.67
C GLY A 49 4.83 -12.92 17.04
N CYS A 50 3.62 -12.61 16.56
CA CYS A 50 2.78 -11.59 17.19
C CYS A 50 1.92 -12.26 18.26
N SER A 51 2.45 -12.44 19.47
CA SER A 51 1.65 -12.93 20.59
C SER A 51 0.87 -11.78 21.23
N ASP A 52 -0.47 -11.90 21.28
CA ASP A 52 -1.32 -10.95 22.02
C ASP A 52 -1.07 -11.01 23.54
N SER A 53 -0.48 -12.11 24.02
CA SER A 53 -0.15 -12.36 25.42
C SER A 53 1.17 -11.73 25.87
N ASP A 54 2.11 -11.46 24.96
CA ASP A 54 3.41 -10.85 25.30
C ASP A 54 3.48 -9.43 24.72
N LYS A 55 2.98 -8.45 25.47
CA LYS A 55 3.28 -7.05 25.16
C LYS A 55 4.79 -6.89 25.09
N CYS A 56 5.30 -6.46 23.93
CA CYS A 56 6.72 -6.18 23.70
C CYS A 56 7.30 -5.34 24.86
N ASP A 57 8.15 -5.96 25.69
CA ASP A 57 8.88 -5.29 26.76
C ASP A 57 10.26 -4.88 26.24
N TYR A 58 10.57 -3.59 26.37
CA TYR A 58 11.87 -3.03 26.00
C TYR A 58 13.01 -3.55 26.89
N ARG A 59 12.70 -4.08 28.08
CA ARG A 59 13.69 -4.65 29.01
C ARG A 59 14.13 -6.05 28.56
N GLY A 60 15.32 -6.46 28.99
CA GLY A 60 15.90 -7.76 28.67
C GLY A 60 16.55 -7.84 27.28
N SER A 61 17.09 -9.02 26.95
CA SER A 61 17.75 -9.26 25.66
C SER A 61 16.78 -9.07 24.49
N TYR A 62 17.32 -8.65 23.35
CA TYR A 62 16.58 -8.47 22.10
C TYR A 62 16.88 -9.62 21.15
N GLU A 63 15.83 -10.18 20.55
CA GLU A 63 15.89 -11.10 19.41
C GLU A 63 14.97 -10.55 18.30
N ALA A 64 15.23 -10.94 17.06
CA ALA A 64 14.55 -10.35 15.89
C ALA A 64 13.02 -10.56 15.89
N ASP A 65 12.56 -11.65 16.52
CA ASP A 65 11.14 -12.03 16.65
C ASP A 65 10.47 -11.51 17.92
N LYS A 66 11.19 -10.82 18.81
CA LYS A 66 10.70 -10.39 20.13
C LYS A 66 9.48 -9.47 20.08
N CYS A 67 9.41 -8.60 19.06
CA CYS A 67 8.44 -7.53 18.97
C CYS A 67 7.88 -7.39 17.55
N LEU A 68 7.51 -8.52 16.95
CA LEU A 68 6.89 -8.52 15.63
C LEU A 68 5.50 -7.86 15.68
N SER A 69 5.10 -7.27 14.57
CA SER A 69 3.81 -6.60 14.41
C SER A 69 3.29 -6.78 12.98
N GLY A 70 1.99 -6.57 12.76
CA GLY A 70 1.39 -6.69 11.42
C GLY A 70 1.22 -8.15 10.95
N CYS A 71 1.20 -9.12 11.87
CA CYS A 71 0.93 -10.51 11.53
C CYS A 71 -0.48 -10.68 10.95
N GLY A 72 -0.61 -11.54 9.92
CA GLY A 72 -1.89 -11.75 9.23
C GLY A 72 -2.30 -10.62 8.27
N GLU A 73 -1.54 -9.52 8.21
CA GLU A 73 -1.73 -8.42 7.27
C GLU A 73 -0.79 -8.55 6.06
N PRO A 74 -1.03 -7.81 4.95
CA PRO A 74 -0.04 -7.64 3.91
C PRO A 74 1.32 -7.23 4.49
N SER A 75 2.37 -8.01 4.18
CA SER A 75 3.75 -7.74 4.60
C SER A 75 4.22 -6.32 4.26
N GLN A 76 3.69 -5.74 3.19
CA GLN A 76 3.75 -4.31 2.91
C GLN A 76 2.47 -3.86 2.20
N ARG A 77 1.70 -3.00 2.85
CA ARG A 77 0.46 -2.41 2.30
C ARG A 77 0.69 -1.04 1.64
N PHE A 78 1.41 -0.17 2.34
CA PHE A 78 1.64 1.20 1.93
C PHE A 78 3.02 1.36 1.27
N TYR A 79 3.02 1.93 0.07
CA TYR A 79 4.22 2.11 -0.75
C TYR A 79 4.53 3.60 -0.88
N HIS A 80 5.70 3.99 -0.40
CA HIS A 80 6.09 5.39 -0.34
C HIS A 80 6.23 6.01 -1.73
N VAL A 81 5.69 7.21 -1.90
CA VAL A 81 5.82 8.02 -3.12
C VAL A 81 6.65 9.27 -2.79
N PRO A 82 7.84 9.41 -3.41
CA PRO A 82 8.57 10.67 -3.35
C PRO A 82 7.74 11.76 -4.05
N SER A 83 7.32 12.78 -3.31
CA SER A 83 6.53 13.90 -3.83
C SER A 83 7.42 15.13 -4.01
N ASP A 84 7.27 15.80 -5.16
CA ASP A 84 7.86 17.10 -5.48
C ASP A 84 6.78 18.17 -5.76
N GLY A 85 5.52 17.87 -5.41
CA GLY A 85 4.37 18.75 -5.67
C GLY A 85 3.85 18.72 -7.12
N SER A 86 4.41 17.88 -8.00
CA SER A 86 3.95 17.72 -9.38
C SER A 86 2.84 16.68 -9.52
N LYS A 87 2.03 16.75 -10.58
CA LYS A 87 0.98 15.77 -10.90
C LYS A 87 1.58 14.35 -10.96
N LEU A 88 0.93 13.37 -10.33
CA LEU A 88 1.41 12.00 -10.26
C LEU A 88 0.80 11.15 -11.39
N ALA A 89 1.65 10.54 -12.19
CA ALA A 89 1.29 9.52 -13.17
C ALA A 89 1.87 8.17 -12.73
N VAL A 90 0.99 7.21 -12.50
CA VAL A 90 1.36 5.88 -12.00
C VAL A 90 1.25 4.87 -13.12
N GLN A 91 2.31 4.08 -13.30
CA GLN A 91 2.30 2.91 -14.15
C GLN A 91 2.59 1.68 -13.30
N LEU A 92 1.80 0.62 -13.47
CA LEU A 92 1.91 -0.62 -12.72
C LEU A 92 2.09 -1.78 -13.69
N LEU A 93 3.04 -2.64 -13.38
CA LEU A 93 3.21 -3.93 -14.02
C LEU A 93 2.68 -5.02 -13.09
N CYS A 94 1.61 -5.72 -13.47
CA CYS A 94 1.14 -6.90 -12.77
C CYS A 94 1.72 -8.17 -13.40
N ASP A 95 2.54 -8.88 -12.63
CA ASP A 95 3.24 -10.10 -13.07
C ASP A 95 2.38 -11.37 -12.92
N TRP A 96 1.19 -11.28 -12.31
CA TRP A 96 0.33 -12.44 -12.08
C TRP A 96 -1.13 -12.24 -12.50
N TYR A 97 -1.70 -13.28 -13.13
CA TYR A 97 -3.10 -13.38 -13.53
C TYR A 97 -3.92 -13.89 -12.34
N ASP A 98 -4.79 -13.05 -11.77
CA ASP A 98 -5.86 -13.51 -10.88
C ASP A 98 -7.11 -13.79 -11.74
N PRO A 99 -7.55 -15.06 -11.87
CA PRO A 99 -8.70 -15.43 -12.70
C PRO A 99 -10.04 -14.88 -12.18
N LYS A 100 -10.09 -14.27 -10.98
CA LYS A 100 -11.35 -13.89 -10.32
C LYS A 100 -11.81 -12.46 -10.58
N ILE A 101 -10.99 -11.57 -11.15
CA ILE A 101 -11.35 -10.15 -11.33
C ILE A 101 -10.98 -9.66 -12.74
N SER A 102 -11.98 -9.16 -13.47
CA SER A 102 -11.78 -8.65 -14.83
C SER A 102 -10.88 -7.39 -14.83
N PRO A 103 -10.01 -7.20 -15.84
CA PRO A 103 -9.13 -6.03 -15.93
C PRO A 103 -9.86 -4.68 -15.89
N VAL A 104 -11.10 -4.61 -16.38
CA VAL A 104 -11.92 -3.39 -16.41
C VAL A 104 -12.51 -3.08 -15.03
N GLN A 105 -12.93 -4.12 -14.30
CA GLN A 105 -13.44 -3.95 -12.94
C GLN A 105 -12.32 -3.50 -11.99
N ARG A 106 -11.09 -3.99 -12.20
CA ARG A 106 -9.93 -3.63 -11.38
C ARG A 106 -9.52 -2.16 -11.50
N VAL A 107 -9.56 -1.58 -12.70
CA VAL A 107 -9.24 -0.14 -12.89
C VAL A 107 -10.36 0.75 -12.34
N LYS A 108 -11.62 0.33 -12.51
CA LYS A 108 -12.76 1.04 -11.91
C LYS A 108 -12.71 0.99 -10.39
N ASN A 109 -12.45 -0.17 -9.81
CA ASN A 109 -12.28 -0.32 -8.36
C ASN A 109 -11.08 0.49 -7.87
N LEU A 110 -9.93 0.51 -8.56
CA LEU A 110 -8.81 1.37 -8.18
C LEU A 110 -9.18 2.86 -8.21
N HIS A 111 -9.96 3.29 -9.20
CA HIS A 111 -10.42 4.68 -9.29
C HIS A 111 -11.42 5.00 -8.17
N GLU A 112 -12.43 4.16 -7.96
CA GLU A 112 -13.44 4.30 -6.90
C GLU A 112 -12.87 4.12 -5.49
N GLU A 113 -11.91 3.23 -5.27
CA GLU A 113 -11.21 3.02 -3.99
C GLU A 113 -10.30 4.20 -3.68
N LEU A 114 -9.57 4.75 -4.66
CA LEU A 114 -8.79 5.96 -4.46
C LEU A 114 -9.68 7.18 -4.22
N GLU A 115 -10.80 7.31 -4.93
CA GLU A 115 -11.78 8.38 -4.68
C GLU A 115 -12.44 8.25 -3.30
N ASN A 116 -12.79 7.03 -2.87
CA ASN A 116 -13.34 6.77 -1.54
C ASN A 116 -12.30 6.91 -0.42
N LEU A 117 -11.03 6.60 -0.65
CA LEU A 117 -9.94 6.88 0.29
C LEU A 117 -9.72 8.39 0.45
N ILE A 118 -9.79 9.16 -0.64
CA ILE A 118 -9.72 10.62 -0.60
C ILE A 118 -10.92 11.22 0.17
N LEU A 119 -12.11 10.62 0.04
CA LEU A 119 -13.33 11.12 0.70
C LEU A 119 -13.48 10.72 2.17
N ASN A 120 -12.86 9.62 2.61
CA ASN A 120 -13.04 9.08 3.98
C ASN A 120 -11.79 9.20 4.88
N MET A 121 -10.74 9.92 4.46
CA MET A 121 -9.71 10.34 5.41
C MET A 121 -10.31 11.43 6.32
N PRO A 122 -10.33 11.26 7.66
CA PRO A 122 -10.71 12.34 8.55
C PRO A 122 -9.78 13.52 8.29
N GLY A 123 -10.38 14.71 8.11
CA GLY A 123 -9.60 15.92 7.96
C GLY A 123 -8.73 16.14 9.21
N PRO A 124 -7.58 16.84 9.08
CA PRO A 124 -6.78 17.17 10.25
C PRO A 124 -7.60 18.04 11.21
N GLY A 125 -8.15 17.42 12.26
CA GLY A 125 -8.98 18.06 13.29
C GLY A 125 -10.32 17.40 13.64
N GLU A 126 -10.76 16.33 12.97
CA GLU A 126 -11.94 15.57 13.41
C GLU A 126 -11.56 14.34 14.23
N GLU A 127 -11.17 14.58 15.49
CA GLU A 127 -11.36 13.62 16.58
C GLU A 127 -12.65 13.98 17.32
N LEU A 128 -13.62 13.06 17.31
CA LEU A 128 -14.52 12.76 18.43
C LEU A 128 -14.79 11.25 18.46
#